data_AF-A0AAV5VTK5-F1
#
_entry.id   AF-A0AAV5VTK5-F1
#
_cell.length_a   1.000
_cell.length_b   1.000
_cell.length_c   1.000
_cell.angle_alpha   90.00
_cell.angle_beta   90.00
_cell.angle_gamma   90.00
#
_symmetry.space_group_name_H-M   'P 1'
#
loop_
_entity.id
_entity.type
_entity.pdbx_description
1 polymer ?
#
loop_
_entity_poly.entity_id
_entity_poly.type
_entity_poly.pdbx_seq_one_letter_code
_entity_poly.pdbx_strand_id
1 'polypeptide(L)'
;RYQHAYGLCIIPIHIIAYYLLFFHTNRWTRAIKIGYLLNQTFMFTHDIWTCFLFRGYPLLPYPIILCSGLACHWIGPHKSLAVEHVFMVHAIVILLFSLLMMHQQILPPNSSLIFPTW
;
A
#
# COMPACT_ATOMS: atom_id res chain seq x y z
N ARG A 1 -20.10 9.37 4.96
CA ARG A 1 -19.53 10.08 6.14
C ARG A 1 -18.40 9.28 6.77
N TYR A 2 -18.59 7.98 7.05
CA TYR A 2 -17.56 7.10 7.61
C TYR A 2 -16.23 7.08 6.84
N GLN A 3 -16.24 7.05 5.50
CA GLN A 3 -15.00 7.02 4.72
C GLN A 3 -14.17 8.30 4.79
N HIS A 4 -14.81 9.47 4.89
CA HIS A 4 -14.05 10.72 5.09
C HIS A 4 -13.47 10.79 6.51
N ALA A 5 -14.22 10.30 7.51
CA ALA A 5 -13.69 10.20 8.87
C ALA A 5 -12.52 9.22 8.95
N TYR A 6 -12.62 8.06 8.29
CA TYR A 6 -11.52 7.11 8.16
C TYR A 6 -10.31 7.73 7.44
N GLY A 7 -10.53 8.41 6.31
CA GLY A 7 -9.49 9.12 5.58
C GLY A 7 -8.77 10.18 6.43
N LEU A 8 -9.50 10.94 7.25
CA LEU A 8 -8.90 11.91 8.17
C LEU A 8 -8.07 11.25 9.27
N CYS A 9 -8.44 10.05 9.72
CA CYS A 9 -7.69 9.29 10.72
C CYS A 9 -6.47 8.55 10.12
N ILE A 10 -6.56 8.06 8.88
CA ILE A 10 -5.49 7.27 8.25
C ILE A 10 -4.30 8.14 7.81
N ILE A 11 -4.54 9.38 7.37
CA ILE A 11 -3.50 10.32 6.94
C ILE A 11 -2.42 10.55 8.03
N PRO A 12 -2.75 10.90 9.30
CA PRO A 12 -1.73 11.08 10.32
C PRO A 12 -0.98 9.79 10.64
N ILE A 13 -1.63 8.61 10.52
CA ILE A 13 -0.95 7.31 10.66
C ILE A 13 0.12 7.15 9.59
N HIS A 14 -0.16 7.49 8.33
CA HIS A 14 0.87 7.46 7.29
C HIS A 14 2.01 8.44 7.56
N ILE A 15 1.73 9.65 8.06
CA ILE A 15 2.75 10.63 8.42
C ILE A 15 3.67 10.07 9.52
N ILE A 16 3.09 9.46 10.55
CA ILE A 16 3.85 8.81 11.63
C ILE A 16 4.71 7.66 11.06
N ALA A 17 4.15 6.83 10.18
CA ALA A 17 4.88 5.74 9.56
C ALA A 17 6.05 6.25 8.68
N TYR A 18 5.87 7.32 7.90
CA TYR A 18 6.97 7.97 7.18
C TYR A 18 8.03 8.51 8.13
N TYR A 19 7.62 9.17 9.21
CA TYR A 19 8.54 9.67 10.23
C TYR A 19 9.37 8.55 10.83
N LEU A 20 8.74 7.45 11.24
CA LEU A 20 9.45 6.26 11.73
C LEU A 20 10.41 5.71 10.67
N LEU A 21 9.97 5.62 9.41
CA LEU A 21 10.76 5.11 8.30
C LEU A 21 12.02 5.95 8.02
N PHE A 22 11.91 7.27 8.07
CA PHE A 22 13.04 8.17 7.84
C PHE A 22 13.99 8.25 9.04
N PHE A 23 13.45 8.44 10.25
CA PHE A 23 14.27 8.78 11.42
C PHE A 23 14.70 7.57 12.25
N HIS A 24 13.87 6.53 12.35
CA HIS A 24 14.11 5.42 13.29
C HIS A 24 14.76 4.18 12.63
N THR A 25 14.82 4.16 11.31
CA THR A 25 15.19 2.96 10.53
C THR A 25 16.67 2.93 10.15
N ASN A 26 17.55 3.59 10.89
CA ASN A 26 18.91 3.85 10.41
C ASN A 26 19.78 2.59 10.20
N ARG A 27 19.41 1.46 10.80
CA ARG A 27 20.14 0.18 10.69
C ARG A 27 19.72 -0.70 9.52
N TRP A 28 18.67 -0.35 8.77
CA TRP A 28 18.19 -1.20 7.67
C TRP A 28 18.98 -0.96 6.38
N THR A 29 19.12 -2.01 5.57
CA THR A 29 19.73 -1.88 4.24
C THR A 29 18.89 -0.98 3.34
N ARG A 30 19.57 -0.28 2.43
CA ARG A 30 18.93 0.70 1.53
C ARG A 30 17.80 0.08 0.71
N ALA A 31 17.98 -1.15 0.23
CA ALA A 31 16.97 -1.87 -0.55
C ALA A 31 15.65 -2.06 0.24
N ILE A 32 15.73 -2.40 1.52
CA ILE A 32 14.54 -2.60 2.36
C ILE A 32 13.89 -1.27 2.68
N LYS A 33 14.66 -0.23 3.01
CA LYS A 33 14.12 1.12 3.19
C LYS A 33 13.35 1.60 1.96
N ILE A 34 13.92 1.44 0.77
CA ILE A 34 13.27 1.83 -0.48
C ILE A 34 12.00 1.02 -0.70
N GLY A 35 12.04 -0.31 -0.49
CA GLY A 35 10.85 -1.17 -0.62
C GLY A 35 9.71 -0.76 0.31
N TYR A 36 10.00 -0.47 1.58
CA TYR A 36 9.00 0.01 2.53
C TYR A 36 8.51 1.42 2.24
N LEU A 37 9.38 2.33 1.80
CA LEU A 37 8.96 3.68 1.36
C LEU A 37 8.02 3.59 0.15
N LEU A 38 8.35 2.75 -0.83
CA LEU A 38 7.50 2.49 -1.99
C LEU A 38 6.15 1.89 -1.55
N ASN A 39 6.16 0.89 -0.68
CA ASN A 39 4.94 0.31 -0.14
C ASN A 39 4.07 1.36 0.56
N GLN A 40 4.69 2.20 1.40
CA GLN A 40 4.01 3.26 2.13
C GLN A 40 3.39 4.30 1.17
N THR A 41 4.10 4.68 0.10
CA THR A 41 3.56 5.58 -0.94
C THR A 41 2.40 4.98 -1.69
N PHE A 42 2.46 3.68 -1.99
CA PHE A 42 1.36 2.98 -2.64
C PHE A 42 0.12 2.93 -1.75
N MET A 43 0.28 2.55 -0.47
CA MET A 43 -0.83 2.52 0.49
C MET A 43 -1.42 3.92 0.71
N PHE A 44 -0.60 4.94 0.90
CA PHE A 44 -1.09 6.32 1.06
C PHE A 44 -1.89 6.80 -0.16
N THR A 45 -1.40 6.52 -1.36
CA THR A 45 -2.11 6.89 -2.60
C THR A 45 -3.41 6.12 -2.76
N HIS A 46 -3.42 4.83 -2.39
CA HIS A 46 -4.60 3.99 -2.39
C HIS A 46 -5.64 4.44 -1.37
N ASP A 47 -5.24 4.82 -0.16
CA ASP A 47 -6.14 5.37 0.85
C ASP A 47 -6.74 6.71 0.40
N ILE A 48 -5.97 7.57 -0.28
CA ILE A 48 -6.51 8.78 -0.90
C ILE A 48 -7.54 8.42 -1.99
N TRP A 49 -7.19 7.48 -2.87
CA TRP A 49 -8.05 7.04 -3.95
C TRP A 49 -9.38 6.47 -3.43
N THR A 50 -9.32 5.55 -2.47
CA THR A 50 -10.51 4.88 -1.92
C THR A 50 -11.37 5.80 -1.06
N CYS A 51 -10.76 6.62 -0.19
CA CYS A 51 -11.49 7.45 0.76
C CYS A 51 -12.12 8.70 0.13
N PHE A 52 -11.45 9.29 -0.88
CA PHE A 52 -11.90 10.56 -1.48
C PHE A 52 -12.49 10.40 -2.89
N LEU A 53 -11.92 9.53 -3.74
CA LEU A 53 -12.28 9.45 -5.16
C LEU A 53 -13.27 8.34 -5.49
N PHE A 54 -13.09 7.14 -4.94
CA PHE A 54 -13.80 5.93 -5.37
C PHE A 54 -14.99 5.56 -4.45
N ARG A 55 -14.88 5.86 -3.15
CA ARG A 55 -15.95 5.70 -2.14
C ARG A 55 -16.56 4.29 -2.13
N GLY A 56 -15.73 3.28 -1.85
CA GLY A 56 -16.20 1.89 -1.71
C GLY A 56 -16.95 1.66 -0.38
N TYR A 57 -18.22 1.30 -0.41
CA TYR A 57 -18.95 0.89 0.80
C TYR A 57 -18.47 -0.49 1.26
N PRO A 58 -17.88 -0.65 2.46
CA PRO A 58 -17.59 -1.96 3.02
C PRO A 58 -18.87 -2.50 3.69
N LEU A 59 -19.89 -2.84 2.90
CA LEU A 59 -21.01 -3.63 3.41
C LEU A 59 -20.65 -5.11 3.19
N LEU A 60 -20.02 -5.73 4.20
CA LEU A 60 -19.99 -7.20 4.29
C LEU A 60 -21.44 -7.73 4.25
N PRO A 61 -21.73 -8.88 3.60
CA PRO A 61 -20.81 -9.95 3.22
C PRO A 61 -20.45 -10.01 1.72
N TYR A 62 -21.00 -9.13 0.88
CA TYR A 62 -20.63 -9.06 -0.53
C TYR A 62 -19.80 -7.79 -0.77
N PRO A 63 -18.53 -7.88 -1.19
CA PRO A 63 -17.72 -6.73 -1.59
C PRO A 63 -18.24 -6.19 -2.93
N ILE A 64 -19.47 -5.68 -2.94
CA ILE A 64 -19.98 -4.92 -4.08
C ILE A 64 -19.29 -3.57 -3.96
N ILE A 65 -18.20 -3.45 -4.72
CA ILE A 65 -17.50 -2.20 -4.92
C ILE A 65 -18.48 -1.28 -5.68
N LEU A 66 -19.33 -0.60 -4.91
CA LEU A 66 -20.23 0.42 -5.40
C LEU A 66 -19.37 1.65 -5.70
N CYS A 67 -18.98 1.77 -6.96
CA CYS A 67 -18.34 2.96 -7.49
C CYS A 67 -19.27 4.16 -7.27
N SER A 68 -18.97 4.98 -6.26
CA SER A 68 -19.86 6.05 -5.81
C SER A 68 -19.10 7.31 -5.40
N GLY A 69 -18.26 7.83 -6.30
CA GLY A 69 -17.47 9.04 -6.04
C GLY A 69 -17.11 9.80 -7.30
N LEU A 70 -16.26 10.83 -7.15
CA LEU A 70 -15.84 11.69 -8.26
C LEU A 70 -15.19 10.89 -9.39
N ALA A 71 -14.38 9.87 -9.05
CA ALA A 71 -13.75 9.01 -10.05
C ALA A 71 -14.79 8.23 -10.87
N CYS A 72 -15.90 7.83 -10.25
CA CYS A 72 -16.96 7.14 -10.99
C CYS A 72 -17.60 8.03 -12.06
N HIS A 73 -17.77 9.32 -11.73
CA HIS A 73 -18.35 10.30 -12.64
C HIS A 73 -17.39 10.72 -13.75
N TRP A 74 -16.09 10.81 -13.46
CA TRP A 74 -15.08 11.30 -14.41
C TRP A 74 -14.57 10.23 -15.38
N ILE A 75 -14.23 9.03 -14.88
CA ILE A 75 -13.58 7.99 -15.68
C ILE A 75 -14.47 6.76 -15.90
N GLY A 76 -15.64 6.71 -15.26
CA GLY A 76 -16.59 5.61 -15.35
C GLY A 76 -16.27 4.43 -14.42
N PRO A 77 -17.26 3.55 -14.19
CA PRO A 77 -17.18 2.49 -13.18
C PRO A 77 -16.14 1.42 -13.51
N HIS A 78 -16.02 1.00 -14.76
CA HIS A 78 -15.07 -0.05 -15.15
C HIS A 78 -13.62 0.39 -15.03
N LYS A 79 -13.30 1.63 -15.44
CA LYS A 79 -11.92 2.14 -15.37
C LYS A 79 -11.49 2.42 -13.94
N SER A 80 -12.38 2.98 -13.12
CA SER A 80 -12.08 3.24 -11.71
C SER A 80 -11.90 1.96 -10.91
N LEU A 81 -12.65 0.90 -11.22
CA LEU A 81 -12.47 -0.42 -10.62
C LEU A 81 -11.18 -1.12 -11.10
N ALA A 82 -10.78 -0.92 -12.36
CA ALA A 82 -9.48 -1.40 -12.84
C ALA A 82 -8.32 -0.70 -12.10
N VAL A 83 -8.41 0.61 -11.87
CA VAL A 83 -7.42 1.37 -11.08
C VAL A 83 -7.35 0.84 -9.63
N GLU A 84 -8.50 0.56 -9.02
CA GLU A 84 -8.56 -0.06 -7.69
C GLU A 84 -7.83 -1.41 -7.63
N HIS A 85 -8.06 -2.28 -8.62
CA HIS A 85 -7.36 -3.56 -8.71
C HIS A 85 -5.86 -3.40 -8.89
N VAL A 86 -5.42 -2.42 -9.69
CA VAL A 86 -4.00 -2.12 -9.87
C VAL A 86 -3.37 -1.77 -8.52
N PHE A 87 -3.99 -0.90 -7.73
CA PHE A 87 -3.48 -0.56 -6.40
C PHE A 87 -3.40 -1.76 -5.46
N MET A 88 -4.46 -2.56 -5.35
CA MET A 88 -4.50 -3.75 -4.49
C MET A 88 -3.41 -4.76 -4.84
N VAL A 89 -3.27 -5.11 -6.12
CA VAL A 89 -2.29 -6.11 -6.57
C VAL A 89 -0.87 -5.60 -6.33
N HIS A 90 -0.58 -4.34 -6.67
CA HIS A 90 0.77 -3.79 -6.50
C HIS A 90 1.14 -3.65 -5.01
N ALA A 91 0.21 -3.23 -4.15
CA ALA A 91 0.46 -3.16 -2.71
C ALA A 91 0.83 -4.54 -2.13
N ILE A 92 0.10 -5.60 -2.51
CA ILE A 92 0.40 -6.96 -2.06
C ILE A 92 1.76 -7.44 -2.57
N VAL A 93 2.06 -7.23 -3.87
CA VAL A 93 3.34 -7.67 -4.46
C VAL A 93 4.52 -6.96 -3.81
N ILE A 94 4.44 -5.63 -3.61
CA ILE A 94 5.51 -4.86 -2.97
C ILE A 94 5.71 -5.30 -1.52
N LEU A 95 4.61 -5.52 -0.79
CA LEU A 95 4.67 -6.05 0.58
C LEU A 95 5.36 -7.42 0.62
N LEU A 96 4.92 -8.37 -0.21
CA LEU A 96 5.52 -9.71 -0.27
C LEU A 96 6.99 -9.66 -0.65
N PHE A 97 7.37 -8.80 -1.60
CA PHE A 97 8.76 -8.58 -1.97
C PHE A 97 9.57 -8.03 -0.79
N SER A 98 9.05 -7.03 -0.07
CA SER A 98 9.73 -6.47 1.11
C SER A 98 9.91 -7.50 2.24
N LEU A 99 8.90 -8.36 2.47
CA LEU A 99 8.97 -9.46 3.43
C LEU A 99 10.00 -10.51 3.02
N LEU A 100 10.04 -10.87 1.73
CA LEU A 100 11.06 -11.77 1.20
C LEU A 100 12.45 -11.20 1.43
N MET A 101 12.68 -9.95 1.09
CA MET A 101 13.98 -9.29 1.28
C MET A 101 14.40 -9.24 2.75
N MET A 102 13.48 -8.98 3.68
CA MET A 102 13.79 -9.07 5.11
C MET A 102 14.13 -10.51 5.55
N HIS A 103 13.37 -11.50 5.06
CA HIS A 103 13.62 -12.90 5.38
C HIS A 103 15.02 -13.33 4.94
N GLN A 104 15.47 -12.89 3.76
CA GLN A 104 16.81 -13.18 3.26
C GLN A 104 17.93 -12.63 4.15
N GLN A 105 17.69 -11.57 4.92
CA GLN A 105 18.72 -11.00 5.81
C GLN A 105 18.94 -11.79 7.10
N ILE A 106 17.98 -12.63 7.47
CA ILE A 106 18.01 -13.41 8.71
C ILE A 106 18.55 -14.83 8.42
N LEU A 107 18.55 -15.26 7.16
CA LEU A 107 19.01 -16.58 6.77
C LEU A 107 20.53 -16.75 6.97
N PRO A 108 20.98 -17.90 7.47
CA PRO A 108 22.39 -18.19 7.64
C PRO A 108 23.10 -18.30 6.28
N PRO A 109 24.41 -17.96 6.20
CA PRO A 109 25.19 -17.92 4.95
C PRO A 109 25.33 -19.26 4.22
N ASN A 110 24.90 -20.37 4.85
CA ASN A 110 24.90 -21.72 4.26
C ASN A 110 23.57 -22.08 3.57
N SER A 111 22.58 -21.17 3.54
CA SER A 111 21.31 -21.42 2.84
C SER A 111 21.45 -21.13 1.34
N SER A 112 20.92 -22.00 0.48
CA SER A 112 21.08 -21.96 -0.99
C SER A 112 20.28 -20.86 -1.71
N LEU A 113 19.74 -19.89 -0.98
CA LEU A 113 19.00 -18.77 -1.55
C LEU A 113 19.96 -17.57 -1.73
N ILE A 114 20.61 -17.55 -2.89
CA ILE A 114 21.41 -16.43 -3.39
C ILE A 114 20.53 -15.65 -4.38
N PHE A 115 20.35 -14.34 -4.19
CA PHE A 115 19.74 -13.44 -5.18
C PHE A 115 20.42 -12.06 -5.19
N PRO A 116 20.37 -11.32 -6.31
CA PRO A 116 21.52 -10.82 -7.04
C PRO A 116 22.11 -9.53 -6.44
N THR A 117 23.43 -9.43 -6.54
CA THR A 117 24.20 -8.21 -6.33
C THR A 117 23.80 -7.16 -7.37
N TRP A 118 23.24 -6.04 -6.89
CA TRP A 118 23.10 -4.78 -7.64
C TRP A 118 24.09 -3.77 -7.08
#